data_AF-A0A1B8RA72-F1
#
_entry.id   AF-A0A1B8RA72-F1
#
_cell.length_a   1.000
_cell.length_b   1.000
_cell.length_c   1.000
_cell.angle_alpha   90.00
_cell.angle_beta   90.00
_cell.angle_gamma   90.00
#
_symmetry.space_group_name_H-M   'P 1'
#
loop_
_entity.id
_entity.type
_entity.pdbx_description
1 polymer ?
#
loop_
_entity_poly.entity_id
_entity_poly.type
_entity_poly.pdbx_seq_one_letter_code
_entity_poly.pdbx_strand_id
1 'polypeptide(L)'
;MAGGKCLALIAHDQKKDDMADFARANRDILSRWKIVATGTTGGRVLDAAPDLDVTRLKSGPLGGDQQIGALISTGEVDALIFFVDPLTPMPHDVDVKALMRLAIVYDIPMALNHATAIKLLPTLEA
;
A
#
# COMPACT_ATOMS: atom_id res chain seq x y z
N MET A 1 -13.66 17.54 1.96
CA MET A 1 -14.84 16.65 1.99
C MET A 1 -14.61 15.64 3.11
N ALA A 2 -15.59 15.42 3.99
CA ALA A 2 -15.43 14.53 5.15
C ALA A 2 -15.15 13.10 4.66
N GLY A 3 -14.04 12.42 4.94
CA GLY A 3 -12.89 12.67 5.81
C GLY A 3 -12.37 11.31 6.30
N GLY A 4 -12.37 10.30 5.44
CA GLY A 4 -11.98 8.93 5.77
C GLY A 4 -10.56 8.68 5.31
N LYS A 5 -9.71 8.18 6.22
CA LYS A 5 -8.29 7.90 5.94
C LYS A 5 -8.17 6.69 5.00
N CYS A 6 -7.51 6.85 3.86
CA CYS A 6 -7.27 5.83 2.84
C CYS A 6 -5.80 5.42 2.78
N LEU A 7 -5.53 4.12 2.90
CA LEU A 7 -4.18 3.54 2.92
C LEU A 7 -3.95 2.69 1.68
N ALA A 8 -2.86 2.96 0.96
CA ALA A 8 -2.42 2.11 -0.14
C ALA A 8 -1.47 1.00 0.38
N LEU A 9 -1.77 -0.27 0.07
CA LEU A 9 -0.93 -1.43 0.37
C LEU A 9 -0.41 -2.10 -0.91
N ILE A 10 0.90 -2.18 -1.06
CA ILE A 10 1.57 -2.77 -2.22
C ILE A 10 2.72 -3.65 -1.75
N ALA A 11 2.94 -4.80 -2.39
CA ALA A 11 4.11 -5.63 -2.15
C ALA A 11 4.60 -6.30 -3.43
N HIS A 12 5.93 -6.34 -3.64
CA HIS A 12 6.53 -7.21 -4.65
C HIS A 12 6.25 -8.68 -4.32
N ASP A 13 6.40 -9.58 -5.29
CA ASP A 13 6.03 -11.00 -5.12
C ASP A 13 6.70 -11.65 -3.92
N GLN A 14 8.00 -11.43 -3.71
CA GLN A 14 8.73 -11.97 -2.55
C GLN A 14 8.38 -11.31 -1.21
N LYS A 15 7.55 -10.26 -1.23
CA LYS A 15 7.15 -9.46 -0.06
C LYS A 15 5.68 -9.58 0.29
N LYS A 16 4.92 -10.39 -0.45
CA LYS A 16 3.48 -10.57 -0.25
C LYS A 16 3.16 -11.29 1.05
N ASP A 17 3.97 -12.26 1.44
CA ASP A 17 3.79 -12.98 2.71
C ASP A 17 4.11 -12.04 3.89
N ASP A 18 5.20 -11.26 3.79
CA ASP A 18 5.53 -10.19 4.75
C ASP A 18 4.35 -9.19 4.90
N MET A 19 3.68 -8.82 3.80
CA MET A 19 2.51 -7.93 3.81
C MET A 19 1.29 -8.58 4.47
N ALA A 20 1.05 -9.87 4.23
CA ALA A 20 -0.03 -10.62 4.85
C ALA A 20 0.16 -10.70 6.37
N ASP A 21 1.39 -10.96 6.81
CA ASP A 21 1.74 -11.00 8.24
C ASP A 21 1.63 -9.62 8.89
N PHE A 22 2.09 -8.57 8.20
CA PHE A 22 1.88 -7.19 8.63
C PHE A 22 0.39 -6.85 8.78
N ALA A 23 -0.44 -7.23 7.82
CA ALA A 23 -1.88 -6.98 7.86
C ALA A 23 -2.56 -7.69 9.03
N ARG A 24 -2.21 -8.96 9.27
CA ARG A 24 -2.72 -9.73 10.40
C ARG A 24 -2.30 -9.13 11.74
N ALA A 25 -1.04 -8.75 11.88
CA ALA A 25 -0.49 -8.20 13.12
C ALA A 25 -1.04 -6.81 13.46
N ASN A 26 -1.42 -6.02 12.45
CA ASN A 26 -1.91 -4.65 12.61
C ASN A 26 -3.40 -4.49 12.27
N ARG A 27 -4.15 -5.60 12.24
CA ARG A 27 -5.56 -5.67 11.84
C ARG A 27 -6.42 -4.62 12.54
N ASP A 28 -6.25 -4.45 13.85
CA ASP A 28 -7.05 -3.52 14.64
C ASP A 28 -6.91 -2.07 14.16
N ILE A 29 -5.68 -1.65 13.84
CA ILE A 29 -5.40 -0.32 13.29
C ILE A 29 -5.92 -0.23 11.86
N LEU A 30 -5.60 -1.22 11.03
CA LEU A 30 -5.97 -1.26 9.62
C LEU A 30 -7.49 -1.26 9.39
N SER A 31 -8.27 -1.84 10.32
CA SER A 31 -9.74 -1.88 10.26
C SER A 31 -10.40 -0.49 10.27
N ARG A 32 -9.66 0.55 10.65
CA ARG A 32 -10.13 1.95 10.70
C ARG A 32 -9.89 2.71 9.40
N TRP A 33 -9.17 2.10 8.46
CA TRP A 33 -8.82 2.68 7.17
C TRP A 33 -9.66 2.06 6.06
N LYS A 34 -9.95 2.88 5.04
CA LYS A 34 -10.22 2.32 3.71
C LYS A 34 -8.90 1.89 3.12
N ILE A 35 -8.84 0.71 2.51
CA ILE A 35 -7.59 0.18 1.96
C ILE A 35 -7.75 0.03 0.44
N VAL A 36 -6.77 0.54 -0.31
CA VAL A 36 -6.59 0.20 -1.72
C VAL A 36 -5.33 -0.63 -1.87
N ALA A 37 -5.39 -1.72 -2.64
CA ALA A 37 -4.25 -2.60 -2.81
C ALA A 37 -4.15 -3.13 -4.23
N THR A 38 -2.92 -3.35 -4.72
CA THR A 38 -2.73 -4.00 -6.03
C THR A 38 -3.23 -5.44 -6.00
N GLY A 39 -3.68 -5.95 -7.15
CA GLY A 39 -4.57 -7.12 -7.24
C GLY A 39 -4.17 -8.33 -6.40
N THR A 40 -2.91 -8.77 -6.50
CA THR A 40 -2.43 -9.94 -5.74
C THR A 40 -2.12 -9.60 -4.28
N THR A 41 -1.61 -8.39 -4.00
CA THR A 41 -1.36 -7.91 -2.64
C THR A 41 -2.66 -7.86 -1.84
N GLY A 42 -3.71 -7.25 -2.40
CA GLY A 42 -5.01 -7.15 -1.75
C GLY A 42 -5.65 -8.51 -1.52
N GLY A 43 -5.44 -9.49 -2.41
CA GLY A 43 -5.85 -10.87 -2.18
C GLY A 43 -5.19 -11.48 -0.93
N ARG A 44 -3.86 -11.34 -0.81
CA ARG A 44 -3.10 -11.86 0.35
C ARG A 44 -3.48 -11.17 1.67
N VAL A 45 -3.76 -9.88 1.62
CA VAL A 45 -4.25 -9.13 2.79
C VAL A 45 -5.62 -9.66 3.24
N LEU A 46 -6.56 -9.85 2.30
CA LEU A 46 -7.89 -10.38 2.61
C LEU A 46 -7.87 -11.83 3.09
N ASP A 47 -6.98 -12.67 2.54
CA ASP A 47 -6.78 -14.04 3.03
C ASP A 47 -6.32 -14.05 4.51
N ALA A 48 -5.49 -13.08 4.91
CA ALA A 48 -4.94 -12.98 6.26
C ALA A 48 -5.84 -12.23 7.25
N ALA A 49 -6.63 -11.28 6.79
CA ALA A 49 -7.53 -10.44 7.57
C ALA A 49 -8.82 -10.11 6.77
N PRO A 50 -9.81 -11.03 6.74
CA PRO A 50 -10.96 -10.96 5.83
C PRO A 50 -11.95 -9.80 6.08
N ASP A 51 -11.88 -9.17 7.25
CA ASP A 51 -12.77 -8.08 7.67
C ASP A 51 -12.24 -6.68 7.35
N LEU A 52 -11.05 -6.58 6.74
CA LEU A 52 -10.51 -5.30 6.29
C LEU A 52 -11.27 -4.81 5.03
N ASP A 53 -11.56 -3.51 4.96
CA ASP A 53 -12.17 -2.87 3.80
C ASP A 53 -11.13 -2.64 2.68
N VAL A 54 -10.85 -3.69 1.91
CA VAL A 54 -9.82 -3.69 0.85
C VAL A 54 -10.45 -3.65 -0.54
N THR A 55 -10.23 -2.55 -1.25
CA THR A 55 -10.50 -2.43 -2.69
C THR A 55 -9.28 -2.91 -3.49
N ARG A 56 -9.48 -3.99 -4.27
CA ARG A 56 -8.44 -4.55 -5.14
C ARG A 56 -8.39 -3.82 -6.47
N LEU A 57 -7.23 -3.25 -6.79
CA LEU A 57 -6.91 -2.64 -8.08
C LEU A 57 -6.23 -3.67 -9.01
N LYS A 58 -5.77 -3.25 -10.18
CA LYS A 58 -4.97 -4.12 -11.06
C LYS A 58 -3.66 -4.52 -10.37
N SER A 59 -3.01 -5.57 -10.87
CA SER A 59 -1.63 -5.86 -10.46
C SER A 59 -0.70 -4.74 -10.93
N GLY A 60 0.41 -4.52 -10.22
CA GLY A 60 1.42 -3.51 -10.59
C GLY A 60 1.81 -3.56 -12.07
N PRO A 61 2.25 -4.72 -12.60
CA PRO A 61 2.60 -4.89 -14.01
C PRO A 61 1.48 -4.58 -15.02
N LEU A 62 0.21 -4.58 -14.60
CA LEU A 62 -0.95 -4.29 -15.44
C LEU A 62 -1.52 -2.88 -15.20
N GLY A 63 -0.74 -2.00 -14.57
CA GLY A 63 -1.08 -0.59 -14.34
C GLY A 63 -1.65 -0.28 -12.96
N GLY A 64 -1.63 -1.23 -12.01
CA GLY A 64 -2.10 -1.01 -10.65
C GLY A 64 -1.35 0.11 -9.92
N ASP A 65 -0.04 0.22 -10.16
CA ASP A 65 0.80 1.26 -9.55
C ASP A 65 0.41 2.66 -10.07
N GLN A 66 0.05 2.76 -11.35
CA GLN A 66 -0.44 4.01 -11.93
C GLN A 66 -1.86 4.36 -11.43
N GLN A 67 -2.72 3.37 -11.17
CA GLN A 67 -4.02 3.63 -10.54
C GLN A 67 -3.84 4.23 -9.15
N ILE A 68 -2.94 3.68 -8.33
CA ILE A 68 -2.64 4.23 -7.00
C ILE A 68 -1.99 5.60 -7.11
N GLY A 69 -1.06 5.79 -8.05
CA GLY A 69 -0.46 7.10 -8.33
C GLY A 69 -1.49 8.17 -8.68
N ALA A 70 -2.50 7.82 -9.49
CA ALA A 70 -3.61 8.71 -9.79
C ALA A 70 -4.40 9.09 -8.52
N LEU A 71 -4.72 8.12 -7.67
CA LEU A 71 -5.41 8.36 -6.40
C LEU A 71 -4.59 9.23 -5.42
N ILE A 72 -3.27 9.05 -5.38
CA ILE A 72 -2.38 9.95 -4.63
C ILE A 72 -2.51 11.39 -5.18
N SER A 73 -2.48 11.54 -6.51
CA SER A 73 -2.50 12.86 -7.14
C SER A 73 -3.80 13.64 -6.97
N THR A 74 -4.91 12.93 -6.70
CA THR A 74 -6.24 13.50 -6.45
C THR A 74 -6.57 13.63 -4.96
N GLY A 75 -5.65 13.24 -4.06
CA GLY A 75 -5.86 13.28 -2.61
C GLY A 75 -6.81 12.21 -2.09
N GLU A 76 -6.95 11.09 -2.82
CA GLU A 76 -7.79 9.95 -2.45
C GLU A 76 -7.03 8.85 -1.70
N VAL A 77 -5.69 8.95 -1.62
CA VAL A 77 -4.79 8.09 -0.82
C VAL A 77 -3.97 8.99 0.11
N ASP A 78 -4.08 8.74 1.40
CA ASP A 78 -3.45 9.56 2.44
C ASP A 78 -2.08 9.01 2.89
N ALA A 79 -1.82 7.72 2.67
CA ALA A 79 -0.55 7.09 3.02
C ALA A 79 -0.27 5.86 2.15
N LEU A 80 1.01 5.53 2.00
CA LEU A 80 1.49 4.40 1.20
C LEU A 80 2.37 3.46 2.02
N ILE A 81 2.02 2.18 2.08
CA ILE A 81 2.91 1.11 2.53
C ILE A 81 3.22 0.24 1.32
N PHE A 82 4.47 0.27 0.89
CA PHE A 82 4.98 -0.49 -0.22
C PHE A 82 6.15 -1.37 0.22
N PHE A 83 5.95 -2.68 0.39
CA PHE A 83 7.06 -3.59 0.62
C PHE A 83 7.79 -3.92 -0.68
N VAL A 84 8.91 -3.21 -0.87
CA VAL A 84 9.79 -3.33 -2.03
C VAL A 84 10.75 -4.50 -1.82
N ASP A 85 10.84 -5.39 -2.82
CA ASP A 85 11.95 -6.33 -2.98
C ASP A 85 13.12 -5.61 -3.68
N PRO A 86 14.27 -5.42 -3.01
CA PRO A 86 15.42 -4.73 -3.58
C PRO A 86 16.37 -5.65 -4.37
N LEU A 87 16.13 -6.97 -4.41
CA LEU A 87 17.05 -7.95 -4.99
C LEU A 87 16.58 -8.50 -6.34
N THR A 88 15.29 -8.35 -6.66
CA THR A 88 14.72 -8.87 -7.90
C THR A 88 14.48 -7.74 -8.91
N PRO A 89 14.98 -7.85 -10.16
CA PRO A 89 14.65 -6.89 -11.21
C PRO A 89 13.18 -7.02 -11.57
N MET A 90 12.49 -5.89 -11.70
CA MET A 90 11.08 -5.87 -12.02
C MET A 90 10.80 -5.27 -13.40
N PRO A 91 9.96 -5.90 -14.23
CA PRO A 91 9.57 -5.35 -15.54
C PRO A 91 8.89 -3.97 -15.46
N HIS A 92 8.32 -3.64 -14.31
CA HIS A 92 7.59 -2.40 -14.02
C HIS A 92 8.33 -1.49 -13.03
N ASP A 93 9.67 -1.57 -12.95
CA ASP A 93 10.49 -0.73 -12.05
C ASP A 93 10.32 0.78 -12.32
N VAL A 94 10.00 1.16 -13.56
CA VAL A 94 9.68 2.55 -13.93
C VAL A 94 8.39 3.00 -13.24
N ASP A 95 7.37 2.14 -13.19
CA ASP A 95 6.10 2.43 -12.53
C ASP A 95 6.29 2.57 -11.01
N VAL A 96 7.13 1.73 -10.40
CA VAL A 96 7.50 1.83 -8.98
C VAL A 96 8.15 3.18 -8.66
N LYS A 97 9.13 3.60 -9.46
CA LYS A 97 9.77 4.92 -9.30
C LYS A 97 8.79 6.06 -9.51
N ALA A 98 7.88 5.93 -10.48
CA ALA A 98 6.85 6.94 -10.73
C ALA A 98 5.88 7.08 -9.55
N LEU A 99 5.47 5.96 -8.94
CA LEU A 99 4.63 5.95 -7.76
C LEU A 99 5.33 6.59 -6.55
N MET A 100 6.57 6.20 -6.26
CA MET A 100 7.35 6.81 -5.17
C MET A 100 7.53 8.32 -5.37
N ARG A 101 7.82 8.74 -6.61
CA ARG A 101 7.93 10.16 -6.96
C ARG A 101 6.61 10.89 -6.71
N LEU A 102 5.46 10.29 -7.01
CA LEU A 102 4.16 10.90 -6.70
C LEU A 102 3.94 11.02 -5.20
N ALA A 103 4.24 9.98 -4.41
CA ALA A 103 4.11 10.07 -2.95
C ALA A 103 4.97 11.21 -2.36
N ILE A 104 6.18 11.43 -2.89
CA ILE A 104 7.06 12.54 -2.50
C ILE A 104 6.48 13.89 -2.93
N VAL A 105 5.97 14.02 -4.16
CA VAL A 105 5.43 15.29 -4.67
C VAL A 105 4.21 15.76 -3.89
N TYR A 106 3.35 14.83 -3.49
CA TYR A 106 2.14 15.13 -2.72
C TYR A 106 2.36 15.06 -1.21
N ASP A 107 3.60 14.86 -0.78
CA ASP A 107 4.04 14.85 0.63
C ASP A 107 3.21 13.93 1.53
N ILE A 108 2.90 12.72 1.04
CA ILE A 108 2.17 11.73 1.83
C ILE A 108 3.14 10.81 2.58
N PRO A 109 2.79 10.38 3.81
CA PRO A 109 3.54 9.35 4.52
C PRO A 109 3.74 8.08 3.69
N MET A 110 5.00 7.64 3.61
CA MET A 110 5.38 6.47 2.82
C MET A 110 6.32 5.56 3.60
N ALA A 111 6.02 4.25 3.63
CA ALA A 111 6.89 3.21 4.15
C ALA A 111 7.27 2.23 3.03
N LEU A 112 8.58 2.09 2.76
CA LEU A 112 9.10 1.22 1.71
C LEU A 112 9.60 -0.15 2.21
N ASN A 113 9.45 -0.41 3.51
CA ASN A 113 9.84 -1.64 4.17
C ASN A 113 9.04 -1.83 5.47
N HIS A 114 9.11 -3.04 6.03
CA HIS A 114 8.38 -3.40 7.25
C HIS A 114 8.77 -2.54 8.47
N ALA A 115 10.06 -2.28 8.66
CA ALA A 115 10.55 -1.53 9.84
C ALA A 115 10.02 -0.08 9.87
N THR A 116 9.93 0.58 8.72
CA THR A 116 9.29 1.89 8.60
C THR A 116 7.79 1.79 8.80
N ALA A 117 7.13 0.77 8.22
CA ALA A 117 5.68 0.61 8.30
C ALA A 117 5.18 0.44 9.74
N ILE A 118 5.83 -0.39 10.56
CA ILE A 118 5.44 -0.60 11.97
C ILE A 118 5.66 0.64 12.84
N LYS A 119 6.59 1.52 12.47
CA LYS A 119 6.81 2.79 13.18
C LYS A 119 5.83 3.86 12.71
N LEU A 120 5.52 3.87 11.41
CA LEU A 120 4.67 4.86 10.79
C LEU A 120 3.19 4.64 11.12
N LEU A 121 2.67 3.42 10.92
CA LEU A 121 1.24 3.13 11.01
C LEU A 121 0.59 3.60 12.33
N PRO A 122 1.19 3.41 13.52
CA PRO A 122 0.61 3.90 14.78
C PRO A 122 0.54 5.44 14.86
N THR A 123 1.46 6.16 14.20
CA THR A 123 1.47 7.62 14.20
C THR A 123 0.39 8.22 13.30
N LEU A 124 -0.10 7.45 12.32
CA LEU A 124 -1.16 7.88 11.41
C LEU A 124 -2.56 7.77 12.04
N GLU A 125 -2.69 7.12 13.20
CA GLU A 125 -3.95 7.07 13.96
C GLU A 125 -4.23 8.36 14.75
N ALA A 126 -3.19 9.13 15.07
CA ALA A 126 -3.28 10.37 15.84
C ALA A 126 -4.02 11.49 15.09
#